data_AF-A0AAD8C3V2-F1
#
_entry.id   AF-A0AAD8C3V2-F1
#
_cell.length_a   1.000
_cell.length_b   1.000
_cell.length_c   1.000
_cell.angle_alpha   90.00
_cell.angle_beta   90.00
_cell.angle_gamma   90.00
#
_symmetry.space_group_name_H-M   'P 1'
#
loop_
_entity.id
_entity.type
_entity.pdbx_description
1 polymer ?
#
loop_
_entity_poly.entity_id
_entity_poly.type
_entity_poly.pdbx_seq_one_letter_code
_entity_poly.pdbx_strand_id
1 'polypeptide(L)'
;AGKTYVIEMSYTSPFSKELNGFYLSSYKGKNKTHYQAVTQFQPTDARKAFPCFDEPAIKSTFNVTLVRPSHFSSISSMPLIDNSTTS
;
A
#
# COMPACT_ATOMS: atom_id res chain seq x y z
N ALA A 1 -19.52 15.86 -21.69
CA ALA A 1 -19.78 15.34 -20.34
C ALA A 1 -20.08 13.84 -20.42
N GLY A 2 -19.87 13.08 -19.34
CA GLY A 2 -20.23 11.66 -19.28
C GLY A 2 -19.31 10.67 -20.01
N LYS A 3 -18.04 11.04 -20.25
CA LYS A 3 -17.04 10.13 -20.83
C LYS A 3 -16.14 9.58 -19.73
N THR A 4 -15.79 8.30 -19.83
CA THR A 4 -14.83 7.63 -18.95
C THR A 4 -13.43 7.78 -19.51
N TYR A 5 -12.47 8.06 -18.63
CA TYR A 5 -11.07 8.17 -18.96
C TYR A 5 -10.26 7.28 -18.02
N VAL A 6 -9.16 6.72 -18.54
CA VAL A 6 -8.19 5.97 -17.74
C VAL A 6 -6.96 6.83 -17.59
N ILE A 7 -6.51 7.00 -16.34
CA ILE A 7 -5.28 7.71 -16.01
C ILE A 7 -4.32 6.67 -15.46
N GLU A 8 -3.19 6.50 -16.13
CA GLU A 8 -2.11 5.61 -15.70
C GLU A 8 -0.94 6.46 -15.20
N MET A 9 -0.41 6.11 -14.03
CA MET A 9 0.69 6.85 -13.40
C MET A 9 1.70 5.85 -12.81
N SER A 10 2.95 5.97 -13.24
CA SER A 10 4.09 5.35 -12.57
C SER A 10 4.66 6.32 -11.55
N TYR A 11 4.90 5.84 -10.33
CA TYR A 11 5.42 6.67 -9.24
C TYR A 11 6.36 5.85 -8.34
N THR A 12 7.14 6.54 -7.53
CA THR A 12 7.97 5.92 -6.49
C THR A 12 7.89 6.80 -5.26
N SER A 13 7.70 6.19 -4.10
CA SER A 13 7.59 6.85 -2.81
C SER A 13 8.53 6.15 -1.83
N PRO A 14 9.41 6.88 -1.11
CA PRO A 14 10.14 6.28 0.00
C PRO A 14 9.17 5.96 1.14
N PHE A 15 9.52 4.98 1.97
CA PHE A 15 8.75 4.75 3.21
C PHE A 15 8.71 6.02 4.05
N SER A 16 7.53 6.36 4.58
CA SER A 16 7.39 7.45 5.54
C SER A 16 8.25 7.16 6.78
N LYS A 17 8.85 8.22 7.32
CA LYS A 17 9.57 8.20 8.59
C LYS A 17 8.62 8.33 9.79
N GLU A 18 7.39 8.75 9.52
CA GLU A 18 6.31 8.89 10.49
C GLU A 18 5.41 7.65 10.43
N LEU A 19 4.53 7.49 11.42
CA LEU A 19 3.54 6.41 11.48
C LEU A 19 2.31 6.71 10.61
N ASN A 20 2.52 7.16 9.38
CA ASN A 20 1.48 7.56 8.42
C ASN A 20 1.82 7.18 6.99
N GLY A 21 0.83 7.19 6.10
CA GLY A 21 0.99 6.80 4.71
C GLY A 21 1.43 5.34 4.61
N PHE A 22 2.44 5.07 3.79
CA PHE A 22 3.10 3.76 3.74
C PHE A 22 4.47 3.85 4.43
N TYR A 23 4.64 3.16 5.56
CA TYR A 23 5.81 3.31 6.42
C TYR A 23 6.38 1.97 6.87
N LEU A 24 7.63 1.98 7.33
CA LEU A 24 8.30 0.80 7.87
C LEU A 24 8.18 0.80 9.40
N SER A 25 7.53 -0.22 9.94
CA SER A 25 7.50 -0.52 11.37
C SER A 25 8.51 -1.61 11.70
N SER A 26 9.00 -1.63 12.95
CA SER A 26 9.88 -2.68 13.44
C SER A 26 9.49 -3.13 14.83
N TYR A 27 9.77 -4.38 15.15
CA TYR A 27 9.58 -4.93 16.49
C TYR A 27 10.75 -5.86 16.86
N LYS A 28 11.04 -5.95 18.15
CA LYS A 28 12.06 -6.84 18.68
C LYS A 28 11.47 -8.23 18.86
N GLY A 29 11.94 -9.20 18.07
CA GLY A 29 11.75 -10.62 18.32
C GLY A 29 12.80 -11.14 19.31
N LYS A 30 12.76 -12.45 19.58
CA LYS A 30 13.62 -13.10 20.60
C LYS A 30 15.11 -12.72 20.50
N ASN A 31 15.68 -12.65 19.29
CA ASN A 31 17.09 -12.31 19.06
C ASN A 31 17.34 -11.42 17.83
N LYS A 32 16.29 -10.94 17.16
CA LYS A 32 16.41 -10.15 15.93
C LYS A 32 15.33 -9.07 15.86
N THR A 33 15.67 -7.95 15.25
CA THR A 33 14.68 -6.94 14.86
C THR A 33 13.99 -7.41 13.59
N HIS A 34 12.67 -7.44 13.60
CA HIS A 34 11.85 -7.73 12.44
C HIS A 34 11.29 -6.43 11.88
N TYR A 35 11.24 -6.33 10.56
CA TYR A 35 10.68 -5.18 9.85
C TYR A 35 9.41 -5.59 9.11
N GLN A 36 8.46 -4.67 9.05
CA GLN A 36 7.18 -4.85 8.39
C GLN A 36 6.74 -3.52 7.76
N ALA A 37 6.26 -3.57 6.52
CA ALA A 37 5.70 -2.40 5.84
C ALA A 37 4.20 -2.31 6.13
N VAL A 38 3.74 -1.15 6.59
CA VAL A 38 2.37 -0.95 7.09
C VAL A 38 1.78 0.33 6.49
N THR A 39 0.46 0.34 6.28
CA THR A 39 -0.28 1.51 5.80
C THR A 39 -1.15 2.12 6.88
N GLN A 40 -1.06 3.43 7.08
CA GLN A 40 -1.97 4.22 7.92
C GLN A 40 -2.42 5.45 7.12
N PHE A 41 -3.60 5.39 6.52
CA PHE A 41 -4.06 6.41 5.57
C PHE A 41 -5.00 7.47 6.14
N GLN A 42 -5.59 7.23 7.31
CA GLN A 42 -6.49 8.21 7.90
C GLN A 42 -5.71 9.40 8.47
N PRO A 43 -6.17 10.66 8.26
CA PRO A 43 -7.36 11.04 7.49
C PRO A 43 -7.11 11.25 5.99
N THR A 44 -5.90 11.66 5.59
CA THR A 44 -5.59 12.12 4.21
C THR A 44 -4.17 11.74 3.78
N ASP A 45 -3.71 10.56 4.21
CA ASP A 45 -2.36 10.08 3.96
C ASP A 45 -2.29 8.98 2.89
N ALA A 46 -3.41 8.56 2.30
CA ALA A 46 -3.39 7.63 1.16
C ALA A 46 -2.58 8.21 -0.01
N ARG A 47 -2.71 9.52 -0.24
CA ARG A 47 -1.95 10.27 -1.26
C ARG A 47 -0.41 10.21 -1.10
N LYS A 48 0.10 9.86 0.08
CA LYS A 48 1.54 9.68 0.33
C LYS A 48 2.04 8.31 -0.16
N ALA A 49 1.13 7.34 -0.28
CA ALA A 49 1.44 6.00 -0.75
C ALA A 49 1.21 5.86 -2.26
N PHE A 50 0.12 6.40 -2.79
CA PHE A 50 -0.18 6.35 -4.23
C PHE A 50 -1.04 7.55 -4.66
N PRO A 51 -0.95 8.02 -5.93
CA PRO A 51 -1.80 9.09 -6.43
C PRO A 51 -3.28 8.67 -6.44
N CYS A 52 -4.13 9.39 -5.69
CA CYS A 52 -5.57 9.12 -5.62
C CYS A 52 -6.37 10.38 -5.26
N PHE A 53 -7.68 10.33 -5.53
CA PHE A 53 -8.63 11.32 -5.03
C PHE A 53 -8.96 11.03 -3.56
N ASP A 54 -8.11 11.54 -2.68
CA ASP A 54 -8.08 11.22 -1.25
C ASP A 54 -9.04 12.10 -0.43
N GLU A 55 -10.33 11.95 -0.71
CA GLU A 55 -11.45 12.55 0.02
C GLU A 55 -12.50 11.48 0.36
N PRO A 56 -12.99 11.39 1.61
CA PRO A 56 -13.90 10.32 2.05
C PRO A 56 -15.22 10.23 1.26
N ALA A 57 -15.66 11.34 0.68
CA ALA A 57 -16.88 11.40 -0.13
C ALA A 57 -16.72 10.71 -1.50
N ILE A 58 -15.48 10.52 -1.98
CA ILE A 58 -15.17 9.96 -3.30
C ILE A 58 -14.81 8.48 -3.15
N LYS A 59 -15.82 7.62 -3.06
CA LYS A 59 -15.62 6.17 -2.96
C LYS A 59 -15.20 5.56 -4.30
N SER A 60 -14.24 4.63 -4.26
CA SER A 60 -13.75 3.89 -5.43
C SER A 60 -13.47 2.44 -5.06
N THR A 61 -13.51 1.55 -6.05
CA THR A 61 -13.04 0.16 -5.90
C THR A 61 -11.55 0.08 -6.19
N PHE A 62 -10.83 -0.75 -5.43
CA PHE A 62 -9.38 -0.88 -5.55
C PHE A 62 -8.98 -2.34 -5.77
N ASN A 63 -8.28 -2.60 -6.87
CA ASN A 63 -7.57 -3.84 -7.10
C ASN A 63 -6.09 -3.61 -6.75
N VAL A 64 -5.59 -4.32 -5.75
CA VAL A 64 -4.24 -4.11 -5.20
C VAL A 64 -3.36 -5.31 -5.52
N THR A 65 -2.18 -5.04 -6.09
CA THR A 65 -1.12 -6.03 -6.27
C THR A 65 0.09 -5.58 -5.47
N LEU A 66 0.64 -6.46 -4.63
CA LEU A 66 1.83 -6.17 -3.82
C LEU A 66 2.97 -7.10 -4.22
N VAL A 67 4.02 -6.53 -4.80
CA VAL A 67 5.26 -7.24 -5.08
C VAL A 67 6.15 -7.20 -3.83
N ARG A 68 6.62 -8.37 -3.41
CA ARG A 68 7.44 -8.53 -2.19
C ARG A 68 8.40 -9.70 -2.31
N PRO A 69 9.45 -9.76 -1.48
CA PRO A 69 10.26 -10.96 -1.36
C PRO A 69 9.43 -12.18 -0.93
N SER A 70 9.82 -13.36 -1.40
CA SER A 70 9.07 -14.61 -1.22
C SER A 70 8.87 -15.03 0.24
N HIS A 71 9.79 -14.66 1.13
CA HIS A 71 9.76 -14.98 2.55
C HIS A 71 8.88 -14.05 3.41
N PHE A 72 8.32 -12.99 2.84
CA PHE A 72 7.31 -12.17 3.51
C PHE A 72 5.91 -12.69 3.24
N SER A 73 4.94 -12.28 4.06
CA SER A 73 3.51 -12.47 3.78
C SER A 73 2.86 -11.12 3.53
N SER A 74 1.76 -11.11 2.77
CA SER A 74 1.00 -9.90 2.43
C SER A 74 -0.44 -10.03 2.88
N ILE A 75 -0.99 -8.95 3.43
CA ILE A 75 -2.40 -8.86 3.84
C ILE A 75 -2.93 -7.54 3.31
N SER A 76 -4.20 -7.54 2.86
CA SER A 76 -4.90 -6.35 2.40
C SER A 76 -6.34 -6.36 2.93
N SER A 77 -7.13 -5.34 2.57
CA SER A 77 -8.56 -5.28 2.93
C SER A 77 -9.40 -6.41 2.31
N MET A 78 -8.92 -7.04 1.25
CA MET A 78 -9.60 -8.14 0.54
C MET A 78 -8.78 -9.44 0.61
N PRO A 79 -9.41 -10.62 0.44
CA PRO A 79 -8.72 -11.90 0.36
C PRO A 79 -7.69 -11.93 -0.77
N LEU A 80 -6.64 -12.73 -0.59
CA LEU A 80 -5.63 -12.99 -1.60
C LEU A 80 -6.26 -13.74 -2.80
N ILE A 81 -6.16 -13.14 -3.99
CA ILE A 81 -6.70 -13.71 -5.23
C ILE A 81 -5.64 -14.54 -5.98
N ASP A 82 -4.40 -14.04 -6.03
CA ASP A 82 -3.27 -14.69 -6.69
C ASP A 82 -1.97 -14.43 -5.93
N ASN A 83 -1.04 -15.39 -5.97
CA ASN A 83 0.30 -15.28 -5.39
C ASN A 83 1.32 -15.89 -6.37
N SER A 84 1.54 -15.17 -7.47
CA SER A 84 2.52 -15.50 -8.48
C SER A 84 3.92 -15.01 -8.09
N THR A 85 4.94 -15.76 -8.50
CA THR A 85 6.35 -15.37 -8.35
C THR A 85 6.84 -14.82 -9.68
N THR A 86 7.31 -13.59 -9.69
CA THR A 86 7.96 -12.99 -10.87
C THR A 86 9.37 -13.57 -11.01
N SER A 87 9.74 -14.00 -12.22
CA SER A 87 11.06 -14.59 -12.54
C SER A 87 12.16 -13.54 -12.63
#